data_AF-A0A937SQ43-F1
#
_entry.id   AF-A0A937SQ43-F1
#
_cell.length_a   1.000
_cell.length_b   1.000
_cell.length_c   1.000
_cell.angle_alpha   90.00
_cell.angle_beta   90.00
_cell.angle_gamma   90.00
#
_symmetry.space_group_name_H-M   'P 1'
#
loop_
_entity.id
_entity.type
_entity.pdbx_description
1 polymer ?
#
loop_
_entity_poly.entity_id
_entity_poly.type
_entity_poly.pdbx_seq_one_letter_code
_entity_poly.pdbx_strand_id
1 'polypeptide(L)' 'MKKINRALEKLNNGDFGVCEECGRKISEERLKARPMAVLCIRCKRKQEAIEKIKGL' A
#
# COMPACT_ATOMS: atom_id res chain seq x y z
N MET A 1 31.27 6.91 3.77
CA MET A 1 30.22 5.92 4.05
C MET A 1 28.86 6.60 4.32
N LYS A 2 28.09 7.02 3.29
CA LYS A 2 26.78 7.70 3.49
C LYS A 2 25.59 7.01 2.80
N LYS A 3 25.81 5.91 2.07
CA LYS A 3 24.75 5.21 1.33
C LYS A 3 24.02 4.14 2.16
N ILE A 4 24.66 3.59 3.18
CA ILE A 4 24.12 2.49 3.99
C ILE A 4 23.04 3.00 4.97
N ASN A 5 23.24 4.17 5.58
CA ASN A 5 22.25 4.73 6.52
C ASN A 5 20.90 5.03 5.86
N ARG A 6 20.90 5.56 4.63
CA ARG A 6 19.67 5.88 3.90
C ARG A 6 18.87 4.63 3.47
N ALA A 7 19.52 3.47 3.39
CA ALA A 7 18.86 2.19 3.12
C ALA A 7 18.19 1.62 4.39
N LEU A 8 18.74 1.91 5.58
CA LEU A 8 18.16 1.52 6.88
C LEU A 8 16.97 2.40 7.28
N GLU A 9 16.98 3.68 6.95
CA GLU A 9 15.82 4.58 7.21
C GLU A 9 14.57 4.17 6.43
N LYS A 10 14.75 3.63 5.21
CA LYS A 10 13.63 3.10 4.41
C LYS A 10 13.01 1.83 4.98
N LEU A 11 13.75 1.05 5.77
CA LEU A 11 13.25 -0.16 6.43
C LEU A 11 12.33 0.16 7.62
N ASN A 12 12.43 1.37 8.20
CA ASN A 12 11.75 1.75 9.43
C ASN A 12 10.54 2.67 9.21
N ASN A 13 10.08 2.80 7.95
CA ASN A 13 9.24 3.93 7.57
C ASN A 13 7.75 3.81 7.92
N GLY A 14 7.37 2.91 8.84
CA GLY A 14 6.13 2.96 9.65
C GLY A 14 4.76 3.02 8.94
N ASP A 15 4.73 3.18 7.62
CA ASP A 15 3.53 3.36 6.79
C ASP A 15 3.08 2.03 6.17
N PHE A 16 3.63 0.93 6.67
CA PHE A 16 3.20 -0.40 6.28
C PHE A 16 1.78 -0.62 6.78
N GLY A 17 0.86 -0.74 5.83
CA GLY A 17 -0.54 -0.93 6.17
C GLY A 17 -1.33 0.34 6.36
N VAL A 18 -0.97 1.44 5.70
CA VAL A 18 -1.85 2.60 5.54
C VAL A 18 -2.19 2.76 4.05
N CYS A 19 -3.44 3.12 3.77
CA CYS A 19 -3.93 3.33 2.42
C CYS A 19 -3.52 4.71 1.92
N GLU A 20 -2.78 4.78 0.83
CA GLU A 20 -2.36 6.05 0.22
C GLU A 20 -3.55 6.90 -0.28
N GLU A 21 -4.64 6.27 -0.73
CA GLU A 21 -5.81 7.00 -1.25
C GLU A 21 -6.72 7.61 -0.15
N CYS A 22 -6.84 6.96 1.02
CA CYS A 22 -7.80 7.40 2.04
C CYS A 22 -7.23 7.54 3.45
N GLY A 23 -5.93 7.29 3.65
CA GLY A 23 -5.24 7.37 4.93
C GLY A 23 -5.67 6.32 5.97
N ARG A 24 -6.48 5.33 5.60
CA ARG A 24 -6.97 4.30 6.53
C ARG A 24 -6.02 3.13 6.64
N LYS A 25 -5.99 2.48 7.80
CA LYS A 25 -5.24 1.23 7.99
C LYS A 25 -5.73 0.12 7.04
N ILE A 26 -4.79 -0.59 6.42
CA ILE A 26 -5.00 -1.76 5.59
C ILE A 26 -5.04 -2.97 6.52
N SER A 27 -6.07 -3.81 6.37
CA SER A 27 -6.21 -5.03 7.17
C SER A 27 -4.96 -5.90 7.09
N GLU A 28 -4.53 -6.43 8.24
CA GLU A 28 -3.36 -7.29 8.36
C GLU A 28 -3.46 -8.53 7.48
N GLU A 29 -4.65 -9.13 7.35
CA GLU A 29 -4.89 -10.26 6.43
C GLU A 29 -4.48 -9.92 4.99
N ARG A 30 -4.70 -8.67 4.57
CA ARG A 30 -4.37 -8.22 3.23
C ARG A 30 -2.88 -7.91 3.08
N LEU A 31 -2.21 -7.46 4.15
CA LEU A 31 -0.75 -7.32 4.18
C LEU A 31 -0.06 -8.68 4.26
N LYS A 32 -0.64 -9.67 4.95
CA LYS A 32 -0.17 -11.06 4.95
C LYS A 32 -0.29 -11.68 3.56
N ALA A 33 -1.41 -11.46 2.87
CA ALA A 33 -1.60 -11.93 1.50
C ALA A 33 -0.76 -11.15 0.48
N ARG A 34 -0.62 -9.83 0.67
CA ARG A 34 0.15 -8.93 -0.19
C ARG A 34 0.81 -7.83 0.65
N PRO A 35 2.06 -8.01 1.10
CA PRO A 35 2.74 -7.05 1.97
C PRO A 35 3.02 -5.73 1.26
N MET A 36 3.10 -5.72 -0.07
CA MET A 36 3.29 -4.50 -0.87
C MET A 36 1.98 -3.77 -1.19
N ALA A 37 0.87 -4.09 -0.51
CA ALA A 37 -0.41 -3.44 -0.76
C ALA A 37 -0.41 -2.01 -0.20
N VAL A 38 -0.57 -1.02 -1.08
CA VAL A 38 -0.56 0.42 -0.73
C VAL A 38 -1.95 1.07 -0.64
N LEU A 39 -2.98 0.43 -1.16
CA LEU A 39 -4.38 0.90 -1.09
C LEU A 39 -5.18 -0.03 -0.19
N CYS A 40 -6.16 0.41 0.61
CA CYS A 40 -7.05 -0.50 1.34
C CYS A 40 -7.97 -1.32 0.40
N ILE A 41 -8.64 -2.35 0.94
CA ILE A 41 -9.56 -3.19 0.16
C ILE A 41 -10.70 -2.39 -0.49
N ARG A 42 -11.18 -1.32 0.17
CA ARG A 42 -12.26 -0.47 -0.37
C ARG A 42 -11.78 0.35 -1.58
N CYS A 43 -10.65 1.04 -1.43
CA CYS A 43 -10.01 1.81 -2.49
C CYS A 43 -9.61 0.91 -3.66
N LYS A 44 -9.04 -0.27 -3.37
CA LYS A 44 -8.68 -1.23 -4.42
C LYS A 44 -9.90 -1.73 -5.19
N ARG A 45 -11.00 -2.09 -4.51
CA ARG A 45 -12.26 -2.48 -5.18
C ARG A 45 -12.83 -1.35 -6.03
N LYS A 46 -12.76 -0.10 -5.55
CA LYS A 46 -13.17 1.08 -6.31
C LYS A 46 -12.31 1.24 -7.57
N GLN A 47 -10.99 1.10 -7.44
CA GLN A 47 -10.07 1.13 -8.56
C GLN A 47 -10.40 0.05 -9.59
N GLU A 48 -10.59 -1.21 -9.15
CA GLU A 48 -10.97 -2.32 -10.03
C GLU A 48 -12.32 -2.09 -10.73
N ALA A 49 -13.29 -1.47 -10.03
CA ALA A 49 -14.56 -1.09 -10.63
C ALA A 49 -14.37 -0.01 -11.72
N ILE A 50 -13.52 0.99 -11.46
CA ILE A 50 -13.18 2.04 -12.44
C ILE A 50 -12.43 1.44 -13.64
N GLU A 51 -11.48 0.52 -13.40
CA GLU A 51 -10.72 -0.18 -14.44
C GLU A 51 -11.67 -0.99 -15.36
N LYS A 52 -12.65 -1.71 -14.78
CA LYS A 52 -13.69 -2.41 -15.54
C LYS A 52 -14.57 -1.47 -16.37
N ILE A 53 -14.93 -0.31 -15.83
CA ILE A 53 -15.74 0.69 -16.55
C ILE A 53 -14.93 1.34 -17.68
N LYS A 54 -13.61 1.54 -17.48
CA LYS A 54 -12.72 2.14 -18.47
C LYS A 54 -12.36 1.21 -19.62
N GLY A 55 -12.73 -0.08 -19.57
CA GLY A 55 -12.61 -0.99 -20.71
C GLY A 55 -11.18 -1.11 -21.26
N LEU A 56 -10.19 -1.20 -20.37
CA LEU A 56 -8.83 -1.65 -20.71
C LEU A 56 -8.77 -3.18 -20.73
#